data_AF-A0A7L4TD42-F1
#
_entry.id   AF-A0A7L4TD42-F1
#
_cell.length_a   1.000
_cell.length_b   1.000
_cell.length_c   1.000
_cell.angle_alpha   90.00
_cell.angle_beta   90.00
_cell.angle_gamma   90.00
#
_symmetry.space_group_name_H-M   'P 1'
#
loop_
_entity.id
_entity.type
_entity.pdbx_description
1 polymer ?
#
loop_
_entity_poly.entity_id
_entity_poly.type
_entity_poly.pdbx_seq_one_letter_code
_entity_poly.pdbx_strand_id
1 'polypeptide(L)'
;MKASIQKNIKTLGVTVFVLIVLNILGTLFFHRFDLTKDKRYTLSATSLQIVKQVKDPLSIKIYMQGDLPADFKRLQLETKQLLEEFQSYNNNIAFEFVDPLENKAESMDIVKSLYQKGLTPINITVDDKGKQSQAMVFPWAVAVYDDKEVNIPLLKNIMGASTTQKVIGSIQHLEYSIADAINKISKVKQKKVAILKGNGELNDVNIAQMLKQIRESYYIAPFTLDSVAKNATGTLSALKEYDLAIISKPTETFSDEEKQVLDQYIMNGGKTLWLIDQVSADMDSLYNQSGATLAYPRNLNLTDMFFKYGFRINPDLVKDEQGSPIKLATGEQGSATRYQDFVWKFAPQVYPTSQHPIVKNLGGIKFDFASPIDTLKNGIKKTVLLQSSPYSKIIGTPSEINLNIVTEKTSPEEYLNKGNLPLAVLLEGNFKSVFENRVLPFKESSFTAQGKPNKMIVISDGDLARNQIDKNLMPVELGYDQRTGNLYDNKDFIMNCVNYLLDDTGLINIRSKDVSLPLLDKEKVYENYSQTQFITIGLPILILLLFGLAFTYIRKRTYSK
;
A
#
# COMPACT_ATOMS: atom_id res chain seq x y z
N MET A 1 8.59 20.69 70.99
CA MET A 1 8.79 21.31 69.66
C MET A 1 10.07 20.84 68.95
N LYS A 2 11.27 20.85 69.58
CA LYS A 2 12.53 20.47 68.89
C LYS A 2 12.59 19.02 68.35
N ALA A 3 12.00 18.05 69.05
CA ALA A 3 12.01 16.65 68.62
C ALA A 3 11.14 16.36 67.37
N SER A 4 10.05 17.09 67.13
CA SER A 4 9.25 16.92 65.90
C SER A 4 9.91 17.59 64.69
N ILE A 5 10.64 18.70 64.89
CA ILE A 5 11.39 19.40 63.85
C ILE A 5 12.55 18.51 63.35
N GLN A 6 13.32 17.87 64.24
CA GLN A 6 14.38 16.92 63.85
C GLN A 6 13.84 15.69 63.10
N LYS A 7 12.69 15.15 63.53
CA LYS A 7 12.05 14.03 62.83
C LYS A 7 11.59 14.44 61.42
N ASN A 8 11.04 15.64 61.27
CA ASN A 8 10.60 16.16 59.96
C ASN A 8 11.79 16.43 59.01
N ILE A 9 12.92 16.93 59.51
CA ILE A 9 14.14 17.13 58.71
C ILE A 9 14.72 15.79 58.25
N LYS A 10 14.73 14.76 59.12
CA LYS A 10 15.18 13.42 58.75
C LYS A 10 14.27 12.78 57.70
N THR A 11 12.95 12.92 57.84
CA THR A 11 11.98 12.44 56.83
C THR A 11 12.18 13.17 55.51
N LEU A 12 12.33 14.50 55.52
CA LEU A 12 12.57 15.29 54.32
C LEU A 12 13.87 14.87 53.60
N GLY A 13 14.97 14.69 54.36
CA GLY A 13 16.24 14.24 53.82
C GLY A 13 16.16 12.84 53.19
N VAL A 14 15.45 11.91 53.83
CA VAL A 14 15.19 10.58 53.25
C VAL A 14 14.34 10.67 51.99
N THR A 15 13.29 11.49 51.97
CA THR A 15 12.45 11.69 50.78
C THR A 15 13.26 12.26 49.62
N VAL A 16 14.09 13.28 49.85
CA VAL A 16 14.95 13.86 48.81
C VAL A 16 15.97 12.83 48.31
N PHE A 17 16.60 12.07 49.22
CA PHE A 17 17.53 11.01 48.84
C PHE A 17 16.86 9.92 47.99
N VAL A 18 15.67 9.46 48.38
CA VAL A 18 14.89 8.48 47.60
C VAL A 18 14.51 9.05 46.23
N LEU A 19 14.11 10.32 46.14
CA LEU A 19 13.80 10.96 44.86
C LEU A 19 15.04 11.05 43.96
N ILE A 20 16.21 11.35 44.50
CA ILE A 20 17.47 11.38 43.75
C ILE A 20 17.83 9.97 43.26
N VAL A 21 17.76 8.96 44.12
CA VAL A 21 18.03 7.56 43.73
C VAL A 21 17.04 7.08 42.68
N LEU A 22 15.75 7.39 42.82
CA LEU A 22 14.73 7.07 41.81
C LEU A 22 14.98 7.81 40.49
N ASN A 23 15.44 9.05 40.55
CA ASN A 23 15.80 9.81 39.35
C ASN A 23 16.99 9.17 38.62
N ILE A 24 18.06 8.81 39.36
CA ILE A 24 19.24 8.14 38.80
C ILE A 24 18.86 6.76 38.23
N LEU A 25 18.12 5.94 38.98
CA LEU A 25 17.65 4.64 38.49
C LEU A 25 16.74 4.79 37.27
N GLY A 26 15.90 5.83 37.23
CA GLY A 26 15.07 6.17 36.08
C GLY A 26 15.87 6.55 34.84
N THR A 27 17.07 7.13 34.98
CA THR A 27 17.97 7.41 33.84
C THR A 27 18.72 6.17 33.34
N LEU A 28 18.99 5.19 34.21
CA LEU A 28 19.72 3.97 33.83
C LEU A 28 18.81 2.87 33.25
N PHE A 29 17.54 2.82 33.68
CA PHE A 29 16.55 1.87 33.20
C PHE A 29 15.40 2.59 32.49
N PHE A 30 15.66 3.01 31.25
CA PHE A 30 14.62 3.59 30.41
C PHE A 30 13.69 2.50 29.87
N HIS A 31 12.42 2.53 30.28
CA HIS A 31 11.37 1.69 29.72
C HIS A 31 10.14 2.55 29.44
N ARG A 32 9.73 2.64 28.17
CA ARG A 32 8.48 3.28 27.78
C ARG A 32 7.35 2.27 27.78
N PHE A 33 6.35 2.52 28.61
CA PHE A 33 5.12 1.73 28.62
C PHE A 33 4.12 2.33 27.66
N ASP A 34 3.82 1.62 26.57
CA ASP A 34 2.71 1.98 25.70
C ASP A 34 1.38 1.53 26.34
N LEU A 35 0.62 2.48 26.85
CA LEU A 35 -0.69 2.26 27.47
C LEU A 35 -1.85 2.30 26.48
N THR A 36 -1.58 2.48 25.19
CA THR A 36 -2.62 2.46 24.16
C THR A 36 -3.18 1.05 24.00
N LYS A 37 -4.48 0.96 23.69
CA LYS A 37 -5.20 -0.31 23.51
C LYS A 37 -4.62 -1.13 22.35
N ASP A 38 -4.19 -0.43 21.30
CA ASP A 38 -3.68 -0.97 20.05
C ASP A 38 -2.14 -1.03 19.99
N LYS A 39 -1.45 -0.65 21.08
CA LYS A 39 0.02 -0.65 21.16
C LYS A 39 0.66 0.11 19.98
N ARG A 40 0.04 1.22 19.59
CA ARG A 40 0.41 1.95 18.37
C ARG A 40 1.80 2.56 18.43
N TYR A 41 2.31 2.89 19.61
CA TYR A 41 3.66 3.41 19.84
C TYR A 41 4.69 2.31 20.12
N THR A 42 4.27 1.07 20.36
CA THR A 42 5.19 -0.08 20.36
C THR A 42 5.63 -0.40 18.93
N LEU A 43 6.92 -0.22 18.64
CA LEU A 43 7.50 -0.62 17.36
C LEU A 43 7.42 -2.13 17.16
N SER A 44 7.15 -2.55 15.93
CA SER A 44 7.28 -3.94 15.53
C SER A 44 8.74 -4.44 15.69
N ALA A 45 8.90 -5.75 15.83
CA ALA A 45 10.22 -6.36 15.91
C ALA A 45 11.08 -6.03 14.67
N THR A 46 10.46 -5.95 13.49
CA THR A 46 11.14 -5.60 12.24
C THR A 46 11.57 -4.13 12.22
N SER A 47 10.69 -3.19 12.59
CA SER A 47 11.07 -1.77 12.73
C SER A 47 12.25 -1.59 13.69
N LEU A 48 12.23 -2.29 14.83
CA LEU A 48 13.31 -2.24 15.81
C LEU A 48 14.64 -2.76 15.25
N GLN A 49 14.62 -3.83 14.44
CA GLN A 49 15.81 -4.35 13.78
C GLN A 49 16.38 -3.37 12.75
N ILE A 50 15.52 -2.76 11.95
CA ILE A 50 15.91 -1.76 10.94
C ILE A 50 16.55 -0.54 11.62
N VAL A 51 15.90 -0.02 12.65
CA VAL A 51 16.39 1.13 13.42
C VAL A 51 17.76 0.86 14.02
N LYS A 52 17.98 -0.33 14.60
CA LYS A 52 19.27 -0.71 15.19
C LYS A 52 20.41 -0.85 14.16
N GLN A 53 20.12 -1.01 12.88
CA GLN A 53 21.12 -1.15 11.82
C GLN A 53 21.67 0.19 11.32
N VAL A 54 21.05 1.31 11.68
CA VAL A 54 21.49 2.66 11.29
C VAL A 54 22.76 3.02 12.07
N LYS A 55 23.90 3.10 11.36
CA LYS A 55 25.23 3.31 11.99
C LYS A 55 25.67 4.76 11.98
N ASP A 56 25.29 5.51 10.96
CA ASP A 56 25.67 6.92 10.77
C ASP A 56 24.48 7.85 11.06
N PRO A 57 24.70 9.17 11.20
CA PRO A 57 23.61 10.12 11.42
C PRO A 57 22.57 10.08 10.29
N LEU A 58 21.32 9.78 10.64
CA LEU A 58 20.15 9.79 9.75
C LEU A 58 19.28 10.99 10.12
N SER A 59 19.09 11.92 9.20
CA SER A 59 18.26 13.11 9.39
C SER A 59 16.92 12.97 8.67
N ILE A 60 15.81 13.20 9.36
CA ILE A 60 14.45 13.18 8.79
C ILE A 60 13.84 14.57 8.90
N LYS A 61 13.58 15.23 7.77
CA LYS A 61 12.87 16.52 7.72
C LYS A 61 11.41 16.29 7.40
N ILE A 62 10.51 16.83 8.22
CA ILE A 62 9.05 16.65 8.09
C ILE A 62 8.41 18.00 7.74
N TYR A 63 7.75 18.09 6.58
CA TYR A 63 7.17 19.33 6.06
C TYR A 63 5.72 19.58 6.55
N MET A 64 5.40 19.09 7.74
CA MET A 64 4.08 19.26 8.37
C MET A 64 4.23 20.09 9.64
N GLN A 65 4.51 21.38 9.51
CA GLN A 65 4.55 22.35 10.62
C GLN A 65 3.77 23.61 10.22
N GLY A 66 3.35 24.41 11.20
CA GLY A 66 2.61 25.66 10.95
C GLY A 66 1.11 25.55 11.24
N ASP A 67 0.30 26.37 10.57
CA ASP A 67 -1.15 26.39 10.74
C ASP A 67 -1.85 25.27 9.96
N LEU A 68 -1.83 24.07 10.56
CA LEU A 68 -2.45 22.89 9.99
C LEU A 68 -3.93 22.73 10.41
N PRO A 69 -4.81 22.22 9.54
CA PRO A 69 -6.14 21.75 9.92
C PRO A 69 -6.10 20.68 11.01
N ALA A 70 -7.19 20.50 11.75
CA ALA A 70 -7.25 19.59 12.90
C ALA A 70 -6.81 18.14 12.57
N ASP A 71 -7.25 17.60 11.43
CA ASP A 71 -6.89 16.25 10.99
C ASP A 71 -5.37 16.13 10.73
N PHE A 72 -4.74 17.17 10.16
CA PHE A 72 -3.29 17.17 9.90
C PHE A 72 -2.45 17.46 11.14
N LYS A 73 -2.96 18.25 12.10
CA LYS A 73 -2.34 18.37 13.44
C LYS A 73 -2.28 17.02 14.13
N ARG A 74 -3.31 16.18 13.96
CA ARG A 74 -3.28 14.80 14.48
C ARG A 74 -2.22 13.96 13.77
N LEU A 75 -2.17 13.96 12.44
CA LEU A 75 -1.15 13.22 11.69
C LEU A 75 0.27 13.65 12.08
N GLN A 76 0.50 14.97 12.23
CA GLN A 76 1.74 15.54 12.73
C GLN A 76 2.11 15.00 14.11
N LEU A 77 1.18 15.01 15.06
CA LEU A 77 1.42 14.52 16.41
C LEU A 77 1.79 13.03 16.42
N GLU A 78 1.05 12.20 15.69
CA GLU A 78 1.32 10.75 15.60
C GLU A 78 2.67 10.50 14.92
N THR A 79 3.02 11.28 13.89
CA THR A 79 4.35 11.23 13.25
C THR A 79 5.47 11.57 14.22
N LYS A 80 5.30 12.65 14.99
CA LYS A 80 6.26 13.07 16.00
C LYS A 80 6.47 11.98 17.06
N GLN A 81 5.39 11.49 17.64
CA GLN A 81 5.45 10.46 18.69
C GLN A 81 6.12 9.19 18.18
N LEU A 82 5.79 8.75 16.97
CA LEU A 82 6.44 7.59 16.37
C LEU A 82 7.93 7.84 16.14
N LEU A 83 8.33 8.98 15.59
CA LEU A 83 9.75 9.31 15.40
C LEU A 83 10.53 9.43 16.71
N GLU A 84 9.90 9.92 17.79
CA GLU A 84 10.48 9.92 19.14
C GLU A 84 10.74 8.49 19.64
N GLU A 85 9.87 7.52 19.30
CA GLU A 85 10.13 6.10 19.58
C GLU A 85 11.33 5.59 18.78
N PHE A 86 11.39 5.85 17.46
CA PHE A 86 12.54 5.46 16.63
C PHE A 86 13.86 6.02 17.17
N GLN A 87 13.90 7.32 17.49
CA GLN A 87 15.05 7.99 18.08
C GLN A 87 15.45 7.41 19.45
N SER A 88 14.48 7.03 20.28
CA SER A 88 14.76 6.44 21.60
C SER A 88 15.52 5.10 21.52
N TYR A 89 15.36 4.36 20.42
CA TYR A 89 16.07 3.11 20.17
C TYR A 89 17.38 3.30 19.41
N ASN A 90 17.57 4.43 18.73
CA ASN A 90 18.83 4.77 18.07
C ASN A 90 19.04 6.30 18.01
N ASN A 91 20.03 6.77 18.77
CA ASN A 91 20.38 8.19 18.86
C ASN A 91 20.96 8.77 17.55
N ASN A 92 21.32 7.94 16.57
CA ASN A 92 21.75 8.40 15.25
C ASN A 92 20.57 8.94 14.42
N ILE A 93 19.33 8.63 14.80
CA ILE A 93 18.14 9.13 14.11
C ILE A 93 17.77 10.48 14.73
N ALA A 94 17.84 11.53 13.91
CA ALA A 94 17.40 12.87 14.25
C ALA A 94 16.28 13.29 13.32
N PHE A 95 15.32 14.08 13.83
CA PHE A 95 14.24 14.59 13.00
C PHE A 95 13.90 16.04 13.34
N GLU A 96 13.41 16.78 12.34
CA GLU A 96 12.97 18.16 12.49
C GLU A 96 11.66 18.41 11.74
N PHE A 97 10.78 19.23 12.32
CA PHE A 97 9.54 19.68 11.67
C PHE A 97 9.78 21.07 11.08
N VAL A 98 9.46 21.22 9.79
CA VAL A 98 9.72 22.41 8.98
C VAL A 98 8.41 22.93 8.42
N ASP A 99 8.15 24.24 8.55
CA ASP A 99 7.01 24.90 7.90
C ASP A 99 7.50 25.50 6.57
N PRO A 100 7.16 24.90 5.41
CA PRO A 100 7.60 25.41 4.12
C PRO A 100 6.98 26.77 3.75
N LEU A 101 6.01 27.26 4.52
CA LEU A 101 5.25 28.49 4.27
C LEU A 101 5.53 29.60 5.30
N GLU A 102 6.42 29.37 6.27
CA GLU A 102 6.72 30.32 7.36
C GLU A 102 7.22 31.67 6.82
N ASN A 103 8.22 31.63 5.91
CA ASN A 103 8.79 32.83 5.29
C ASN A 103 8.18 33.07 3.90
N LYS A 104 7.30 34.07 3.78
CA LYS A 104 6.62 34.42 2.52
C LYS A 104 7.58 34.82 1.38
N ALA A 105 8.78 35.31 1.68
CA ALA A 105 9.73 35.71 0.65
C ALA A 105 10.44 34.50 0.01
N GLU A 106 10.71 33.47 0.80
CA GLU A 106 11.45 32.26 0.40
C GLU A 106 10.52 31.08 0.09
N SER A 107 9.26 31.14 0.51
CA SER A 107 8.30 30.04 0.36
C SER A 107 8.12 29.63 -1.08
N MET A 108 8.16 30.56 -2.05
CA MET A 108 8.08 30.19 -3.47
C MET A 108 9.25 29.30 -3.92
N ASP A 109 10.47 29.58 -3.48
CA ASP A 109 11.64 28.79 -3.85
C ASP A 109 11.67 27.43 -3.13
N ILE A 110 11.29 27.42 -1.84
CA ILE A 110 11.15 26.17 -1.07
C ILE A 110 10.07 25.29 -1.70
N VAL A 111 8.89 25.84 -1.97
CA VAL A 111 7.78 25.11 -2.59
C VAL A 111 8.18 24.59 -3.96
N LYS A 112 8.87 25.40 -4.78
CA LYS A 112 9.38 24.96 -6.09
C LYS A 112 10.39 23.81 -5.96
N SER A 113 11.30 23.88 -4.99
CA SER A 113 12.24 22.80 -4.67
C SER A 113 11.51 21.51 -4.26
N LEU A 114 10.48 21.61 -3.40
CA LEU A 114 9.65 20.48 -3.02
C LEU A 114 8.94 19.86 -4.23
N TYR A 115 8.35 20.69 -5.12
CA TYR A 115 7.75 20.21 -6.37
C TYR A 115 8.76 19.48 -7.27
N GLN A 116 9.98 20.00 -7.41
CA GLN A 116 11.04 19.36 -8.20
C GLN A 116 11.46 18.01 -7.61
N LYS A 117 11.39 17.86 -6.29
CA LYS A 117 11.59 16.59 -5.57
C LYS A 117 10.38 15.66 -5.63
N GLY A 118 9.27 16.07 -6.27
CA GLY A 118 8.02 15.31 -6.33
C GLY A 118 7.17 15.37 -5.06
N LEU A 119 7.50 16.28 -4.12
CA LEU A 119 6.82 16.47 -2.84
C LEU A 119 5.66 17.46 -3.04
N THR A 120 4.57 16.97 -3.62
CA THR A 120 3.43 17.81 -3.98
C THR A 120 2.55 18.13 -2.75
N PRO A 121 2.05 19.38 -2.62
CA PRO A 121 1.11 19.72 -1.57
C PRO A 121 -0.30 19.24 -1.90
N ILE A 122 -1.14 19.23 -0.86
CA ILE A 122 -2.58 19.06 -0.97
C ILE A 122 -3.29 20.31 -0.45
N ASN A 123 -4.38 20.69 -1.13
CA ASN A 123 -5.24 21.77 -0.70
C ASN A 123 -6.45 21.21 0.02
N ILE A 124 -6.66 21.61 1.27
CA ILE A 124 -7.75 21.15 2.12
C ILE A 124 -8.72 22.30 2.37
N THR A 125 -9.97 22.10 2.00
CA THR A 125 -11.06 23.00 2.36
C THR A 125 -11.55 22.65 3.77
N VAL A 126 -11.43 23.59 4.70
CA VAL A 126 -12.00 23.51 6.05
C VAL A 126 -13.24 24.40 6.08
N ASP A 127 -14.38 23.79 6.40
CA ASP A 127 -15.62 24.50 6.69
C ASP A 127 -15.76 24.62 8.21
N ASP A 128 -15.66 25.85 8.72
CA ASP A 128 -15.94 26.16 10.13
C ASP A 128 -17.06 27.19 10.19
N LYS A 129 -18.22 26.76 10.70
CA LYS A 129 -19.43 27.59 10.87
C LYS A 129 -19.84 28.35 9.60
N GLY A 130 -19.72 27.72 8.43
CA GLY A 130 -20.10 28.31 7.13
C GLY A 130 -19.02 29.18 6.50
N LYS A 131 -17.85 29.34 7.14
CA LYS A 131 -16.68 29.97 6.52
C LYS A 131 -15.78 28.88 5.93
N GLN A 132 -15.71 28.85 4.61
CA GLN A 132 -14.75 28.01 3.91
C GLN A 132 -13.38 28.69 3.90
N SER A 133 -12.37 27.96 4.37
CA SER A 133 -10.97 28.35 4.27
C SER A 133 -10.19 27.24 3.57
N GLN A 134 -9.19 27.59 2.75
CA GLN A 134 -8.31 26.62 2.11
C GLN A 134 -6.95 26.66 2.81
N ALA A 135 -6.44 25.50 3.19
CA ALA A 135 -5.10 25.32 3.75
C ALA A 135 -4.28 24.42 2.84
N MET A 136 -3.06 24.86 2.51
CA MET A 136 -2.08 24.08 1.77
C MET A 136 -1.21 23.29 2.75
N VAL A 137 -1.10 21.97 2.56
CA VAL A 137 -0.35 21.08 3.45
C VAL A 137 0.63 20.24 2.64
N PHE A 138 1.85 20.03 3.15
CA PHE A 138 2.87 19.16 2.57
C PHE A 138 3.03 17.90 3.42
N PRO A 139 2.23 16.83 3.20
CA PRO A 139 2.27 15.63 4.02
C PRO A 139 3.43 14.70 3.64
N TRP A 140 4.64 15.21 3.76
CA TRP A 140 5.86 14.54 3.33
C TRP A 140 6.97 14.68 4.37
N ALA A 141 7.81 13.66 4.44
CA ALA A 141 9.11 13.74 5.05
C ALA A 141 10.21 13.35 4.05
N VAL A 142 11.43 13.76 4.35
CA VAL A 142 12.63 13.43 3.58
C VAL A 142 13.67 12.91 4.55
N ALA A 143 14.14 11.68 4.33
CA ALA A 143 15.25 11.11 5.08
C ALA A 143 16.56 11.21 4.29
N VAL A 144 17.61 11.64 4.96
CA VAL A 144 18.97 11.77 4.43
C VAL A 144 19.93 10.92 5.27
N TYR A 145 20.73 10.10 4.60
CA TYR A 145 21.70 9.19 5.21
C TYR A 145 22.83 8.94 4.21
N ASP A 146 24.08 9.26 4.58
CA ASP A 146 25.27 9.01 3.76
C ASP A 146 25.10 9.51 2.29
N ASP A 147 24.76 10.80 2.15
CA ASP A 147 24.49 11.52 0.89
C ASP A 147 23.34 10.97 0.02
N LYS A 148 22.60 9.98 0.50
CA LYS A 148 21.37 9.50 -0.13
C LYS A 148 20.19 10.30 0.42
N GLU A 149 19.15 10.42 -0.39
CA GLU A 149 17.89 11.04 -0.02
C GLU A 149 16.73 10.13 -0.42
N VAL A 150 15.75 9.98 0.47
CA VAL A 150 14.51 9.25 0.18
C VAL A 150 13.29 10.04 0.67
N ASN A 151 12.28 10.12 -0.17
CA ASN A 151 11.00 10.75 0.15
C ASN A 151 10.09 9.78 0.89
N ILE A 152 9.40 10.26 1.92
CA ILE A 152 8.48 9.49 2.75
C ILE A 152 7.10 10.13 2.66
N PRO A 153 6.12 9.49 2.01
CA PRO A 153 4.74 9.97 2.03
C PRO A 153 4.16 9.76 3.44
N LEU A 154 3.67 10.83 4.06
CA LEU A 154 3.03 10.76 5.38
C LEU A 154 1.50 10.68 5.28
N LEU A 155 0.94 11.04 4.13
CA LEU A 155 -0.47 10.89 3.83
C LEU A 155 -0.66 9.88 2.69
N LYS A 156 -1.44 8.85 2.96
CA LYS A 156 -1.98 7.95 1.96
C LYS A 156 -3.22 8.57 1.32
N ASN A 157 -3.18 8.76 0.01
CA ASN A 157 -4.32 9.25 -0.75
C ASN A 157 -5.25 8.07 -1.11
N ILE A 158 -6.39 7.98 -0.45
CA ILE A 158 -7.41 6.96 -0.76
C ILE A 158 -8.54 7.63 -1.55
N MET A 159 -8.75 7.21 -2.79
CA MET A 159 -9.79 7.77 -3.64
C MET A 159 -11.19 7.59 -3.02
N GLY A 160 -12.04 8.62 -3.08
CA GLY A 160 -13.39 8.61 -2.50
C GLY A 160 -13.45 8.70 -0.97
N ALA A 161 -12.32 8.62 -0.27
CA ALA A 161 -12.27 8.74 1.19
C ALA A 161 -12.32 10.21 1.64
N SER A 162 -13.00 10.47 2.76
CA SER A 162 -12.94 11.76 3.45
C SER A 162 -11.52 12.08 3.94
N THR A 163 -11.19 13.36 4.14
CA THR A 163 -9.90 13.80 4.71
C THR A 163 -9.58 13.06 6.01
N THR A 164 -10.57 12.90 6.89
CA THR A 164 -10.43 12.17 8.14
C THR A 164 -10.07 10.70 7.92
N GLN A 165 -10.74 10.02 6.98
CA GLN A 165 -10.40 8.62 6.64
C GLN A 165 -9.00 8.48 6.04
N LYS A 166 -8.58 9.41 5.16
CA LYS A 166 -7.22 9.42 4.62
C LYS A 166 -6.19 9.54 5.73
N VAL A 167 -6.37 10.48 6.67
CA VAL A 167 -5.46 10.66 7.80
C VAL A 167 -5.40 9.40 8.69
N ILE A 168 -6.54 8.77 8.99
CA ILE A 168 -6.56 7.54 9.80
C ILE A 168 -5.80 6.41 9.12
N GLY A 169 -6.08 6.17 7.83
CA GLY A 169 -5.36 5.15 7.05
C GLY A 169 -3.86 5.45 6.94
N SER A 170 -3.49 6.73 6.94
CA SER A 170 -2.09 7.16 6.93
C SER A 170 -1.40 6.89 8.26
N ILE A 171 -2.06 7.15 9.39
CA ILE A 171 -1.53 6.86 10.73
C ILE A 171 -1.29 5.35 10.90
N GLN A 172 -2.20 4.51 10.40
CA GLN A 172 -2.02 3.05 10.37
C GLN A 172 -0.81 2.61 9.55
N HIS A 173 -0.46 3.35 8.50
CA HIS A 173 0.62 3.02 7.58
C HIS A 173 1.97 3.68 7.93
N LEU A 174 1.97 4.58 8.92
CA LEU A 174 3.08 5.47 9.23
C LEU A 174 4.35 4.72 9.67
N GLU A 175 4.21 3.71 10.53
CA GLU A 175 5.33 2.86 10.97
C GLU A 175 6.00 2.19 9.78
N TYR A 176 5.21 1.62 8.87
CA TYR A 176 5.74 1.01 7.66
C TYR A 176 6.44 2.04 6.77
N SER A 177 5.81 3.19 6.51
CA SER A 177 6.37 4.20 5.59
C SER A 177 7.74 4.70 6.07
N ILE A 178 7.88 4.96 7.37
CA ILE A 178 9.16 5.41 7.95
C ILE A 178 10.18 4.27 8.00
N ALA A 179 9.78 3.07 8.42
CA ALA A 179 10.68 1.91 8.48
C ALA A 179 11.18 1.49 7.08
N ASP A 180 10.32 1.51 6.07
CA ASP A 180 10.66 1.23 4.68
C ASP A 180 11.67 2.24 4.14
N ALA A 181 11.46 3.53 4.40
CA ALA A 181 12.40 4.58 4.02
C ALA A 181 13.78 4.41 4.67
N ILE A 182 13.81 4.15 5.99
CA ILE A 182 15.06 3.89 6.71
C ILE A 182 15.75 2.63 6.15
N ASN A 183 15.00 1.56 5.89
CA ASN A 183 15.56 0.33 5.32
C ASN A 183 16.14 0.56 3.91
N LYS A 184 15.42 1.30 3.05
CA LYS A 184 15.86 1.64 1.69
C LYS A 184 17.16 2.44 1.67
N ILE A 185 17.30 3.40 2.59
CA ILE A 185 18.44 4.32 2.58
C ILE A 185 19.67 3.77 3.33
N SER A 186 19.44 2.96 4.38
CA SER A 186 20.51 2.39 5.22
C SER A 186 21.07 1.06 4.70
N LYS A 187 20.28 0.27 3.95
CA LYS A 187 20.68 -1.05 3.46
C LYS A 187 21.11 -1.01 2.00
N VAL A 188 22.22 -1.66 1.69
CA VAL A 188 22.65 -1.88 0.30
C VAL A 188 21.70 -2.87 -0.38
N LYS A 189 21.33 -2.58 -1.63
CA LYS A 189 20.49 -3.48 -2.45
C LYS A 189 21.16 -4.84 -2.58
N GLN A 190 20.37 -5.91 -2.44
CA GLN A 190 20.89 -7.28 -2.49
C GLN A 190 20.12 -8.15 -3.48
N LYS A 191 18.82 -7.94 -3.63
CA LYS A 191 17.96 -8.79 -4.46
C LYS A 191 17.94 -8.33 -5.92
N LYS A 192 17.89 -9.31 -6.83
CA LYS A 192 17.84 -9.11 -8.28
C LYS A 192 16.49 -9.54 -8.83
N VAL A 193 15.91 -8.72 -9.70
CA VAL A 193 14.61 -8.94 -10.34
C VAL A 193 14.79 -8.99 -11.85
N ALA A 194 14.41 -10.12 -12.45
CA ALA A 194 14.34 -10.30 -13.89
C ALA A 194 12.99 -9.78 -14.40
N ILE A 195 13.03 -8.87 -15.38
CA ILE A 195 11.86 -8.44 -16.14
C ILE A 195 11.84 -9.27 -17.41
N LEU A 196 10.94 -10.26 -17.50
CA LEU A 196 10.92 -11.16 -18.65
C LEU A 196 10.52 -10.43 -19.93
N LYS A 197 11.13 -10.88 -21.03
CA LYS A 197 10.91 -10.46 -22.41
C LYS A 197 11.00 -11.70 -23.32
N GLY A 198 10.49 -11.59 -24.54
CA GLY A 198 10.61 -12.61 -25.59
C GLY A 198 9.28 -13.27 -25.98
N ASN A 199 8.22 -13.07 -25.20
CA ASN A 199 6.88 -13.62 -25.51
C ASN A 199 5.83 -12.50 -25.62
N GLY A 200 6.25 -11.35 -26.16
CA GLY A 200 5.39 -10.19 -26.40
C GLY A 200 4.90 -9.48 -25.13
N GLU A 201 5.69 -9.51 -24.04
CA GLU A 201 5.45 -8.72 -22.83
C GLU A 201 5.43 -7.21 -23.09
N LEU A 202 4.83 -6.45 -22.17
CA LEU A 202 4.76 -4.99 -22.26
C LEU A 202 6.12 -4.33 -22.54
N ASN A 203 6.11 -3.38 -23.47
CA ASN A 203 7.26 -2.50 -23.73
C ASN A 203 7.64 -1.68 -22.50
N ASP A 204 8.92 -1.38 -22.34
CA ASP A 204 9.44 -0.71 -21.13
C ASP A 204 8.80 0.64 -20.85
N VAL A 205 8.43 1.40 -21.89
CA VAL A 205 7.71 2.68 -21.74
C VAL A 205 6.35 2.53 -21.04
N ASN A 206 5.68 1.40 -21.27
CA ASN A 206 4.36 1.09 -20.70
C ASN A 206 4.45 0.57 -19.27
N ILE A 207 5.63 0.20 -18.78
CA ILE A 207 5.85 -0.28 -17.40
C ILE A 207 6.91 0.56 -16.67
N ALA A 208 7.31 1.70 -17.22
CA ALA A 208 8.43 2.51 -16.75
C ALA A 208 8.26 2.94 -15.29
N GLN A 209 7.04 3.26 -14.86
CA GLN A 209 6.79 3.63 -13.46
C GLN A 209 6.93 2.45 -12.51
N MET A 210 6.47 1.26 -12.91
CA MET A 210 6.71 0.03 -12.15
C MET A 210 8.22 -0.23 -12.02
N LEU A 211 8.95 -0.16 -13.14
CA LEU A 211 10.40 -0.37 -13.16
C LEU A 211 11.15 0.64 -12.29
N LYS A 212 10.79 1.92 -12.38
CA LYS A 212 11.36 2.99 -11.55
C LYS A 212 11.18 2.68 -10.07
N GLN A 213 9.97 2.29 -9.67
CA GLN A 213 9.64 2.02 -8.27
C GLN A 213 10.35 0.77 -7.73
N ILE A 214 10.42 -0.32 -8.50
CA ILE A 214 11.15 -1.54 -8.10
C ILE A 214 12.65 -1.25 -7.98
N ARG A 215 13.21 -0.47 -8.92
CA ARG A 215 14.62 -0.09 -8.94
C ARG A 215 15.03 0.71 -7.70
N GLU A 216 14.12 1.34 -6.96
CA GLU A 216 14.46 2.04 -5.71
C GLU A 216 15.01 1.11 -4.63
N SER A 217 14.50 -0.13 -4.55
CA SER A 217 14.88 -1.11 -3.51
C SER A 217 15.69 -2.30 -4.04
N TYR A 218 15.60 -2.59 -5.34
CA TYR A 218 16.13 -3.82 -5.93
C TYR A 218 16.95 -3.56 -7.19
N TYR A 219 17.84 -4.51 -7.52
CA TYR A 219 18.46 -4.53 -8.85
C TYR A 219 17.45 -5.10 -9.84
N ILE A 220 17.29 -4.44 -10.99
CA ILE A 220 16.41 -4.90 -12.06
C ILE A 220 17.22 -5.06 -13.34
N ALA A 221 16.89 -6.07 -14.15
CA ALA A 221 17.42 -6.21 -15.49
C ALA A 221 16.40 -6.88 -16.41
N PRO A 222 16.36 -6.50 -17.72
CA PRO A 222 15.60 -7.25 -18.69
C PRO A 222 16.21 -8.65 -18.86
N PHE A 223 15.36 -9.64 -19.05
CA PHE A 223 15.76 -11.03 -19.26
C PHE A 223 14.95 -11.63 -20.41
N THR A 224 15.59 -11.89 -21.55
CA THR A 224 14.91 -12.45 -22.73
C THR A 224 14.92 -13.98 -22.74
N LEU A 225 13.76 -14.58 -23.00
CA LEU A 225 13.59 -16.01 -23.24
C LEU A 225 13.96 -16.43 -24.67
N ASP A 226 14.16 -15.50 -25.61
CA ASP A 226 14.62 -15.81 -26.99
C ASP A 226 15.94 -16.60 -27.01
N SER A 227 16.75 -16.44 -25.97
CA SER A 227 18.02 -17.15 -25.80
C SER A 227 17.84 -18.66 -25.56
N VAL A 228 16.66 -19.10 -25.12
CA VAL A 228 16.35 -20.50 -24.84
C VAL A 228 16.51 -21.36 -26.11
N ALA A 229 16.05 -20.85 -27.26
CA ALA A 229 16.16 -21.56 -28.54
C ALA A 229 17.61 -21.89 -28.94
N LYS A 230 18.59 -21.09 -28.47
CA LYS A 230 20.02 -21.30 -28.74
C LYS A 230 20.75 -22.01 -27.60
N ASN A 231 20.40 -21.70 -26.36
CA ASN A 231 21.09 -22.19 -25.17
C ASN A 231 20.16 -22.24 -23.94
N ALA A 232 19.28 -23.24 -23.90
CA ALA A 232 18.31 -23.42 -22.81
C ALA A 232 18.99 -23.58 -21.42
N THR A 233 20.02 -24.44 -21.31
CA THR A 233 20.74 -24.69 -20.04
C THR A 233 21.46 -23.44 -19.53
N GLY A 234 22.12 -22.68 -20.42
CA GLY A 234 22.75 -21.41 -20.05
C GLY A 234 21.73 -20.36 -19.63
N THR A 235 20.59 -20.30 -20.33
CA THR A 235 19.49 -19.38 -20.00
C THR A 235 18.91 -19.70 -18.63
N LEU A 236 18.66 -20.98 -18.32
CA LEU A 236 18.24 -21.40 -16.98
C LEU A 236 19.26 -21.02 -15.90
N SER A 237 20.55 -21.23 -16.17
CA SER A 237 21.62 -20.90 -15.23
C SER A 237 21.66 -19.39 -14.94
N ALA A 238 21.50 -18.55 -15.97
CA ALA A 238 21.44 -17.10 -15.83
C ALA A 238 20.17 -16.65 -15.09
N LEU A 239 19.01 -17.26 -15.36
CA LEU A 239 17.76 -16.92 -14.68
C LEU A 239 17.82 -17.25 -13.18
N LYS A 240 18.50 -18.34 -12.79
CA LYS A 240 18.72 -18.72 -11.38
C LYS A 240 19.54 -17.70 -10.58
N GLU A 241 20.22 -16.74 -11.21
CA GLU A 241 20.89 -15.64 -10.50
C GLU A 241 19.92 -14.56 -9.99
N TYR A 242 18.66 -14.57 -10.45
CA TYR A 242 17.63 -13.64 -10.02
C TYR A 242 16.77 -14.25 -8.90
N ASP A 243 16.30 -13.40 -7.99
CA ASP A 243 15.43 -13.81 -6.88
C ASP A 243 13.94 -13.82 -7.28
N LEU A 244 13.57 -12.96 -8.23
CA LEU A 244 12.21 -12.79 -8.73
C LEU A 244 12.22 -12.62 -10.26
N ALA A 245 11.29 -13.28 -10.94
CA ALA A 245 10.94 -13.01 -12.33
C ALA A 245 9.55 -12.38 -12.42
N ILE A 246 9.41 -11.28 -13.16
CA ILE A 246 8.14 -10.61 -13.44
C ILE A 246 7.77 -10.86 -14.89
N ILE A 247 6.57 -11.41 -15.11
CA ILE A 247 6.02 -11.76 -16.41
C ILE A 247 4.81 -10.85 -16.65
N SER A 248 4.99 -9.80 -17.43
CA SER A 248 4.01 -8.71 -17.58
C SER A 248 3.29 -8.75 -18.94
N LYS A 249 2.05 -9.27 -18.94
CA LYS A 249 1.14 -9.34 -20.10
C LYS A 249 1.81 -9.97 -21.34
N PRO A 250 2.30 -11.22 -21.26
CA PRO A 250 2.80 -11.90 -22.46
C PRO A 250 1.65 -12.07 -23.45
N THR A 251 1.95 -11.89 -24.73
CA THR A 251 0.97 -11.95 -25.80
C THR A 251 1.20 -13.13 -26.75
N GLU A 252 2.39 -13.72 -26.72
CA GLU A 252 2.80 -14.83 -27.56
C GLU A 252 2.87 -16.16 -26.78
N THR A 253 2.80 -17.26 -27.52
CA THR A 253 2.82 -18.62 -26.96
C THR A 253 4.22 -18.98 -26.46
N PHE A 254 4.31 -19.53 -25.24
CA PHE A 254 5.57 -20.03 -24.69
C PHE A 254 5.95 -21.39 -25.31
N SER A 255 7.23 -21.58 -25.64
CA SER A 255 7.77 -22.88 -26.07
C SER A 255 7.86 -23.86 -24.90
N ASP A 256 7.92 -25.16 -25.18
CA ASP A 256 8.07 -26.15 -24.11
C ASP A 256 9.45 -26.04 -23.42
N GLU A 257 10.50 -25.65 -24.14
CA GLU A 257 11.82 -25.34 -23.58
C GLU A 257 11.77 -24.12 -22.66
N GLU A 258 11.07 -23.05 -23.04
CA GLU A 258 10.87 -21.86 -22.21
C GLU A 258 10.09 -22.22 -20.93
N LYS A 259 9.04 -23.04 -21.05
CA LYS A 259 8.32 -23.59 -19.90
C LYS A 259 9.24 -24.40 -19.00
N GLN A 260 10.14 -25.22 -19.55
CA GLN A 260 11.09 -25.98 -18.75
C GLN A 260 12.10 -25.06 -18.04
N VAL A 261 12.55 -23.97 -18.66
CA VAL A 261 13.41 -22.97 -18.01
C VAL A 261 12.67 -22.32 -16.82
N LEU A 262 11.44 -21.84 -17.03
CA LEU A 262 10.66 -21.21 -15.96
C LEU A 262 10.28 -22.19 -14.84
N ASP A 263 9.87 -23.41 -15.21
CA ASP A 263 9.55 -24.47 -14.27
C ASP A 263 10.75 -24.79 -13.38
N GLN A 264 11.92 -25.02 -13.97
CA GLN A 264 13.11 -25.36 -13.20
C GLN A 264 13.65 -24.18 -12.39
N TYR A 265 13.45 -22.94 -12.84
CA TYR A 265 13.70 -21.75 -12.02
C TYR A 265 12.81 -21.74 -10.76
N ILE A 266 11.50 -21.97 -10.92
CA ILE A 266 10.54 -22.05 -9.80
C ILE A 266 10.88 -23.21 -8.86
N MET A 267 11.21 -24.38 -9.40
CA MET A 267 11.57 -25.54 -8.60
C MET A 267 12.83 -25.28 -7.75
N ASN A 268 13.76 -24.46 -8.24
CA ASN A 268 14.98 -24.09 -7.53
C ASN A 268 14.78 -22.96 -6.50
N GLY A 269 13.54 -22.47 -6.31
CA GLY A 269 13.19 -21.45 -5.31
C GLY A 269 13.05 -20.03 -5.87
N GLY A 270 13.19 -19.87 -7.18
CA GLY A 270 13.01 -18.61 -7.89
C GLY A 270 11.55 -18.15 -7.86
N LYS A 271 11.29 -16.93 -7.41
CA LYS A 271 9.92 -16.42 -7.23
C LYS A 271 9.40 -15.86 -8.53
N THR A 272 8.08 -15.85 -8.69
CA THR A 272 7.45 -15.32 -9.91
C THR A 272 6.22 -14.47 -9.59
N LEU A 273 6.13 -13.33 -10.27
CA LEU A 273 4.92 -12.51 -10.36
C LEU A 273 4.39 -12.59 -11.79
N TRP A 274 3.20 -13.16 -11.95
CA TRP A 274 2.53 -13.33 -13.23
C TRP A 274 1.39 -12.31 -13.36
N LEU A 275 1.42 -11.51 -14.42
CA LEU A 275 0.30 -10.67 -14.85
C LEU A 275 -0.14 -11.14 -16.23
N ILE A 276 -1.26 -11.86 -16.30
CA ILE A 276 -1.63 -12.65 -17.48
C ILE A 276 -3.02 -12.27 -17.99
N ASP A 277 -3.08 -11.97 -19.28
CA ASP A 277 -4.34 -11.82 -20.03
C ASP A 277 -4.65 -13.11 -20.77
N GLN A 278 -5.66 -13.84 -20.29
CA GLN A 278 -6.13 -15.06 -20.96
C GLN A 278 -7.13 -14.77 -22.09
N VAL A 279 -7.58 -13.51 -22.21
CA VAL A 279 -8.49 -13.02 -23.26
C VAL A 279 -7.83 -11.85 -23.97
N SER A 280 -7.89 -11.83 -25.30
CA SER A 280 -7.45 -10.67 -26.08
C SER A 280 -8.56 -9.62 -26.10
N ALA A 281 -8.46 -8.64 -25.21
CA ALA A 281 -9.34 -7.48 -25.18
C ALA A 281 -8.54 -6.27 -24.66
N ASP A 282 -8.61 -5.14 -25.36
CA ASP A 282 -7.94 -3.91 -24.96
C ASP A 282 -8.91 -2.73 -25.13
N MET A 283 -8.80 -1.75 -24.23
CA MET A 283 -9.68 -0.59 -24.23
C MET A 283 -9.55 0.23 -25.53
N ASP A 284 -8.34 0.31 -26.08
CA ASP A 284 -8.07 1.06 -27.31
C ASP A 284 -8.82 0.46 -28.52
N SER A 285 -9.08 -0.84 -28.50
CA SER A 285 -9.85 -1.54 -29.54
C SER A 285 -11.33 -1.14 -29.58
N LEU A 286 -11.86 -0.53 -28.52
CA LEU A 286 -13.24 -0.04 -28.45
C LEU A 286 -13.40 1.38 -28.99
N TYR A 287 -12.33 2.16 -29.12
CA TYR A 287 -12.37 3.54 -29.66
C TYR A 287 -12.35 3.55 -31.20
N ASN A 288 -13.19 2.73 -31.80
CA ASN A 288 -13.41 2.68 -33.24
C ASN A 288 -14.82 3.20 -33.59
N GLN A 289 -15.17 3.23 -34.88
CA GLN A 289 -16.47 3.76 -35.33
C GLN A 289 -17.68 2.96 -34.84
N SER A 290 -17.55 1.64 -34.60
CA SER A 290 -18.64 0.80 -34.10
C SER A 290 -18.75 0.81 -32.57
N GLY A 291 -17.73 1.31 -31.85
CA GLY A 291 -17.69 1.25 -30.39
C GLY A 291 -17.63 -0.19 -29.86
N ALA A 292 -17.20 -1.14 -30.69
CA ALA A 292 -17.28 -2.57 -30.39
C ALA A 292 -16.02 -3.32 -30.84
N THR A 293 -15.68 -4.38 -30.12
CA THR A 293 -14.57 -5.28 -30.48
C THR A 293 -14.89 -6.73 -30.12
N LEU A 294 -14.27 -7.67 -30.82
CA LEU A 294 -14.43 -9.09 -30.52
C LEU A 294 -13.34 -9.52 -29.54
N ALA A 295 -13.74 -9.99 -28.37
CA ALA A 295 -12.86 -10.62 -27.41
C ALA A 295 -12.77 -12.12 -27.70
N TYR A 296 -11.55 -12.68 -27.66
CA TYR A 296 -11.30 -14.10 -27.93
C TYR A 296 -10.26 -14.69 -26.97
N PRO A 297 -10.31 -16.01 -26.69
CA PRO A 297 -9.29 -16.69 -25.89
C PRO A 297 -7.88 -16.50 -26.44
N ARG A 298 -6.92 -16.18 -25.58
CA ARG A 298 -5.49 -16.24 -25.89
C ARG A 298 -4.94 -17.58 -25.42
N ASN A 299 -4.14 -18.26 -26.25
CA ASN A 299 -3.42 -19.46 -25.84
C ASN A 299 -1.93 -19.16 -25.64
N LEU A 300 -1.48 -19.12 -24.39
CA LEU A 300 -0.09 -18.89 -24.03
C LEU A 300 0.71 -20.19 -23.84
N ASN A 301 0.09 -21.37 -24.00
CA ASN A 301 0.66 -22.69 -23.66
C ASN A 301 1.04 -22.87 -22.17
N LEU A 302 0.52 -22.03 -21.25
CA LEU A 302 0.82 -22.10 -19.81
C LEU A 302 -0.20 -22.89 -18.97
N THR A 303 -1.33 -23.28 -19.58
CA THR A 303 -2.48 -23.87 -18.85
C THR A 303 -2.11 -25.15 -18.10
N ASP A 304 -1.28 -26.02 -18.69
CA ASP A 304 -0.88 -27.28 -18.07
C ASP A 304 0.09 -27.06 -16.89
N MET A 305 0.99 -26.09 -17.01
CA MET A 305 1.90 -25.66 -15.95
C MET A 305 1.14 -25.06 -14.76
N PHE A 306 0.22 -24.12 -15.02
CA PHE A 306 -0.62 -23.52 -13.99
C PHE A 306 -1.51 -24.55 -13.30
N PHE A 307 -2.10 -25.48 -14.07
CA PHE A 307 -2.91 -26.56 -13.52
C PHE A 307 -2.10 -27.45 -12.57
N LYS A 308 -0.87 -27.84 -12.95
CA LYS A 308 0.03 -28.61 -12.08
C LYS A 308 0.34 -27.86 -10.77
N TYR A 309 0.54 -26.55 -10.85
CA TYR A 309 0.80 -25.70 -9.68
C TYR A 309 -0.44 -25.46 -8.81
N GLY A 310 -1.63 -25.70 -9.37
CA GLY A 310 -2.88 -25.76 -8.64
C GLY A 310 -3.81 -24.58 -8.90
N PHE A 311 -3.72 -23.92 -10.05
CA PHE A 311 -4.70 -22.89 -10.43
C PHE A 311 -4.97 -22.92 -11.93
N ARG A 312 -6.05 -22.25 -12.34
CA ARG A 312 -6.39 -22.03 -13.75
C ARG A 312 -6.88 -20.60 -13.91
N ILE A 313 -6.41 -19.92 -14.94
CA ILE A 313 -7.03 -18.67 -15.41
C ILE A 313 -7.98 -19.07 -16.53
N ASN A 314 -9.28 -18.82 -16.35
CA ASN A 314 -10.26 -19.17 -17.36
C ASN A 314 -10.22 -18.14 -18.50
N PRO A 315 -10.37 -18.55 -19.76
CA PRO A 315 -10.41 -17.64 -20.91
C PRO A 315 -11.76 -16.93 -21.01
N ASP A 316 -12.26 -16.41 -19.89
CA ASP A 316 -13.53 -15.70 -19.78
C ASP A 316 -13.28 -14.31 -19.18
N LEU A 317 -14.23 -13.41 -19.32
CA LEU A 317 -14.15 -12.06 -18.78
C LEU A 317 -15.03 -11.91 -17.55
N VAL A 318 -14.56 -11.13 -16.58
CA VAL A 318 -15.38 -10.70 -15.44
C VAL A 318 -16.12 -9.42 -15.80
N LYS A 319 -17.46 -9.49 -15.73
CA LYS A 319 -18.34 -8.33 -15.80
C LYS A 319 -18.83 -7.98 -14.40
N ASP A 320 -18.57 -6.77 -13.95
CA ASP A 320 -18.85 -6.29 -12.59
C ASP A 320 -19.65 -4.98 -12.62
N GLU A 321 -20.67 -4.87 -11.78
CA GLU A 321 -21.39 -3.61 -11.57
C GLU A 321 -20.54 -2.56 -10.83
N GLN A 322 -19.50 -2.99 -10.11
CA GLN A 322 -18.48 -2.12 -9.52
C GLN A 322 -17.31 -1.88 -10.48
N GLY A 323 -17.63 -1.32 -11.65
CA GLY A 323 -16.64 -0.94 -12.66
C GLY A 323 -16.00 0.42 -12.41
N SER A 324 -14.78 0.61 -12.93
CA SER A 324 -14.15 1.92 -13.01
C SER A 324 -14.87 2.82 -14.05
N PRO A 325 -14.91 4.15 -13.85
CA PRO A 325 -15.58 5.04 -14.79
C PRO A 325 -14.88 5.13 -16.15
N ILE A 326 -15.67 5.31 -17.20
CA ILE A 326 -15.25 5.68 -18.56
C ILE A 326 -15.94 6.99 -18.97
N LYS A 327 -15.20 7.89 -19.63
CA LYS A 327 -15.76 9.09 -20.25
C LYS A 327 -16.24 8.80 -21.67
N LEU A 328 -17.52 9.02 -21.93
CA LEU A 328 -18.11 8.93 -23.27
C LEU A 328 -18.73 10.27 -23.67
N ALA A 329 -18.61 10.57 -24.96
CA ALA A 329 -19.26 11.72 -25.57
C ALA A 329 -20.76 11.43 -25.76
N THR A 330 -21.61 12.30 -25.26
CA THR A 330 -23.07 12.27 -25.44
C THR A 330 -23.54 13.57 -26.10
N GLY A 331 -24.60 13.46 -26.91
CA GLY A 331 -25.19 14.58 -27.65
C GLY A 331 -25.80 14.12 -28.97
N GLU A 332 -26.98 14.64 -29.30
CA GLU A 332 -27.61 14.43 -30.60
C GLU A 332 -26.88 15.22 -31.70
N GLN A 333 -27.02 14.78 -32.94
CA GLN A 333 -26.45 15.45 -34.11
C GLN A 333 -26.95 16.91 -34.17
N GLY A 334 -26.04 17.89 -34.03
CA GLY A 334 -26.36 19.33 -33.98
C GLY A 334 -26.36 19.94 -32.57
N SER A 335 -26.18 19.14 -31.52
CA SER A 335 -25.97 19.62 -30.15
C SER A 335 -24.49 19.69 -29.76
N ALA A 336 -24.14 20.51 -28.76
CA ALA A 336 -22.79 20.56 -28.24
C ALA A 336 -22.43 19.24 -27.53
N THR A 337 -21.32 18.62 -27.91
CA THR A 337 -20.80 17.40 -27.29
C THR A 337 -20.56 17.61 -25.80
N ARG A 338 -21.18 16.76 -24.96
CA ARG A 338 -20.93 16.72 -23.51
C ARG A 338 -20.26 15.40 -23.17
N TYR A 339 -19.22 15.45 -22.35
CA TYR A 339 -18.62 14.24 -21.82
C TYR A 339 -19.28 13.87 -20.50
N GLN A 340 -19.71 12.61 -20.37
CA GLN A 340 -20.32 12.07 -19.16
C GLN A 340 -19.54 10.83 -18.70
N ASP A 341 -19.51 10.63 -17.38
CA ASP A 341 -18.91 9.45 -16.76
C ASP A 341 -19.94 8.33 -16.69
N PHE A 342 -19.56 7.14 -17.17
CA PHE A 342 -20.33 5.92 -17.08
C PHE A 342 -19.52 4.83 -16.38
N VAL A 343 -20.18 3.85 -15.78
CA VAL A 343 -19.51 2.69 -15.18
C VAL A 343 -19.11 1.70 -16.27
N TRP A 344 -17.81 1.42 -16.41
CA TRP A 344 -17.31 0.43 -17.35
C TRP A 344 -17.25 -0.96 -16.72
N LYS A 345 -18.23 -1.80 -17.04
CA LYS A 345 -18.44 -3.10 -16.36
C LYS A 345 -17.35 -4.14 -16.61
N PHE A 346 -16.51 -3.96 -17.63
CA PHE A 346 -15.36 -4.83 -17.91
C PHE A 346 -14.03 -4.31 -17.34
N ALA A 347 -14.07 -3.26 -16.51
CA ALA A 347 -12.91 -2.83 -15.74
C ALA A 347 -13.23 -2.82 -14.24
N PRO A 348 -13.31 -4.00 -13.59
CA PRO A 348 -13.67 -4.09 -12.18
C PRO A 348 -12.76 -3.23 -11.30
N GLN A 349 -13.36 -2.39 -10.47
CA GLN A 349 -12.67 -1.63 -9.44
C GLN A 349 -12.77 -2.41 -8.13
N VAL A 350 -11.69 -3.12 -7.80
CA VAL A 350 -11.67 -4.10 -6.71
C VAL A 350 -11.19 -3.46 -5.42
N TYR A 351 -11.96 -3.63 -4.34
CA TYR A 351 -11.57 -3.28 -2.98
C TYR A 351 -11.20 -4.55 -2.21
N PRO A 352 -10.01 -4.62 -1.58
CA PRO A 352 -9.60 -5.81 -0.85
C PRO A 352 -10.51 -6.12 0.35
N THR A 353 -10.89 -7.39 0.47
CA THR A 353 -11.57 -7.94 1.67
C THR A 353 -10.62 -8.74 2.56
N SER A 354 -9.51 -9.21 1.99
CA SER A 354 -8.48 -9.99 2.66
C SER A 354 -7.67 -9.13 3.64
N GLN A 355 -7.33 -9.70 4.79
CA GLN A 355 -6.46 -9.08 5.79
C GLN A 355 -4.96 -9.33 5.51
N HIS A 356 -4.64 -9.93 4.36
CA HIS A 356 -3.27 -10.23 4.00
C HIS A 356 -2.43 -8.95 3.85
N PRO A 357 -1.18 -8.89 4.38
CA PRO A 357 -0.35 -7.68 4.34
C PRO A 357 -0.12 -7.08 2.95
N ILE A 358 -0.24 -7.88 1.89
CA ILE A 358 -0.14 -7.40 0.49
C ILE A 358 -1.25 -6.40 0.15
N VAL A 359 -2.47 -6.64 0.63
CA VAL A 359 -3.65 -5.88 0.19
C VAL A 359 -4.34 -5.10 1.32
N LYS A 360 -3.94 -5.33 2.58
CA LYS A 360 -4.52 -4.62 3.72
C LYS A 360 -4.34 -3.11 3.56
N ASN A 361 -5.40 -2.36 3.84
CA ASN A 361 -5.46 -0.89 3.75
C ASN A 361 -5.18 -0.33 2.34
N LEU A 362 -5.30 -1.14 1.27
CA LEU A 362 -5.34 -0.61 -0.08
C LEU A 362 -6.74 -0.09 -0.42
N GLY A 363 -6.78 0.98 -1.21
CA GLY A 363 -7.98 1.51 -1.84
C GLY A 363 -8.42 0.68 -3.04
N GLY A 364 -9.20 1.30 -3.92
CA GLY A 364 -9.68 0.64 -5.14
C GLY A 364 -8.52 0.35 -6.09
N ILE A 365 -8.42 -0.90 -6.54
CA ILE A 365 -7.47 -1.38 -7.54
C ILE A 365 -8.24 -1.59 -8.83
N LYS A 366 -7.81 -0.94 -9.91
CA LYS A 366 -8.46 -1.04 -11.21
C LYS A 366 -7.89 -2.22 -11.97
N PHE A 367 -8.79 -3.08 -12.44
CA PHE A 367 -8.52 -4.08 -13.45
C PHE A 367 -9.11 -3.63 -14.78
N ASP A 368 -8.57 -4.08 -15.91
CA ASP A 368 -9.08 -3.93 -17.26
C ASP A 368 -9.18 -5.32 -17.91
N PHE A 369 -10.40 -5.77 -18.24
CA PHE A 369 -10.67 -7.06 -18.89
C PHE A 369 -10.16 -8.31 -18.14
N ALA A 370 -10.21 -8.30 -16.80
CA ALA A 370 -9.73 -9.40 -15.98
C ALA A 370 -10.47 -10.72 -16.20
N SER A 371 -9.73 -11.82 -16.10
CA SER A 371 -10.25 -13.18 -16.15
C SER A 371 -10.43 -13.81 -14.76
N PRO A 372 -11.41 -14.70 -14.54
CA PRO A 372 -11.56 -15.36 -13.24
C PRO A 372 -10.50 -16.46 -13.04
N ILE A 373 -9.98 -16.57 -11.81
CA ILE A 373 -9.01 -17.59 -11.40
C ILE A 373 -9.70 -18.68 -10.57
N ASP A 374 -9.56 -19.92 -10.99
CA ASP A 374 -9.94 -21.10 -10.21
C ASP A 374 -8.76 -21.63 -9.41
N THR A 375 -8.97 -21.92 -8.14
CA THR A 375 -7.98 -22.60 -7.30
C THR A 375 -8.26 -24.10 -7.21
N LEU A 376 -7.23 -24.92 -7.36
CA LEU A 376 -7.31 -26.38 -7.29
C LEU A 376 -6.77 -26.90 -5.96
N LYS A 377 -7.39 -27.96 -5.44
CA LYS A 377 -6.91 -28.62 -4.21
C LYS A 377 -5.63 -29.41 -4.50
N ASN A 378 -4.53 -28.98 -3.89
CA ASN A 378 -3.24 -29.69 -3.89
C ASN A 378 -2.44 -29.28 -2.63
N GLY A 379 -1.17 -29.68 -2.52
CA GLY A 379 -0.29 -29.36 -1.38
C GLY A 379 0.18 -27.90 -1.29
N ILE A 380 -0.26 -27.01 -2.18
CA ILE A 380 0.11 -25.59 -2.18
C ILE A 380 -0.95 -24.77 -1.46
N LYS A 381 -0.53 -23.94 -0.50
CA LYS A 381 -1.41 -22.99 0.18
C LYS A 381 -1.77 -21.87 -0.79
N LYS A 382 -3.07 -21.59 -0.94
CA LYS A 382 -3.59 -20.56 -1.85
C LYS A 382 -4.34 -19.53 -1.04
N THR A 383 -3.96 -18.27 -1.19
CA THR A 383 -4.59 -17.13 -0.53
C THR A 383 -5.13 -16.20 -1.60
N VAL A 384 -6.45 -16.04 -1.65
CA VAL A 384 -7.08 -15.05 -2.54
C VAL A 384 -6.74 -13.66 -2.00
N LEU A 385 -6.07 -12.86 -2.82
CA LEU A 385 -5.68 -11.49 -2.49
C LEU A 385 -6.77 -10.50 -2.91
N LEU A 386 -7.26 -10.64 -4.13
CA LEU A 386 -8.28 -9.78 -4.74
C LEU A 386 -9.34 -10.65 -5.43
N GLN A 387 -10.58 -10.22 -5.33
CA GLN A 387 -11.74 -10.85 -5.96
C GLN A 387 -12.72 -9.78 -6.43
N SER A 388 -13.50 -10.08 -7.46
CA SER A 388 -14.55 -9.19 -7.95
C SER A 388 -15.65 -8.96 -6.91
N SER A 389 -16.53 -8.00 -7.15
CA SER A 389 -17.64 -7.71 -6.25
C SER A 389 -18.65 -8.87 -6.19
N PRO A 390 -19.54 -8.91 -5.19
CA PRO A 390 -20.67 -9.84 -5.17
C PRO A 390 -21.62 -9.66 -6.38
N TYR A 391 -21.60 -8.49 -7.02
CA TYR A 391 -22.44 -8.11 -8.18
C TYR A 391 -21.66 -8.26 -9.48
N SER A 392 -21.02 -9.42 -9.66
CA SER A 392 -20.26 -9.75 -10.86
C SER A 392 -20.65 -11.11 -11.42
N LYS A 393 -20.38 -11.31 -12.71
CA LYS A 393 -20.62 -12.56 -13.44
C LYS A 393 -19.57 -12.80 -14.51
N ILE A 394 -19.42 -14.07 -14.90
CA ILE A 394 -18.51 -14.50 -15.97
C ILE A 394 -19.20 -14.30 -17.32
N ILE A 395 -18.46 -13.77 -18.29
CA ILE A 395 -18.85 -13.66 -19.71
C ILE A 395 -17.91 -14.54 -20.53
N GLY A 396 -18.48 -15.56 -21.17
CA GLY A 396 -17.72 -16.50 -22.00
C GLY A 396 -17.12 -15.83 -23.25
N THR A 397 -16.00 -16.38 -23.73
CA THR A 397 -15.39 -15.95 -25.00
C THR A 397 -15.38 -17.08 -26.05
N PRO A 398 -15.43 -16.78 -27.36
CA PRO A 398 -15.45 -15.44 -27.95
C PRO A 398 -16.76 -14.67 -27.71
N SER A 399 -16.68 -13.36 -27.51
CA SER A 399 -17.84 -12.48 -27.31
C SER A 399 -17.58 -11.06 -27.79
N GLU A 400 -18.62 -10.38 -28.28
CA GLU A 400 -18.53 -8.96 -28.61
C GLU A 400 -18.59 -8.11 -27.33
N ILE A 401 -17.63 -7.21 -27.19
CA ILE A 401 -17.62 -6.17 -26.17
C ILE A 401 -18.02 -4.87 -26.85
N ASN A 402 -19.02 -4.18 -26.29
CA ASN A 402 -19.57 -2.96 -26.88
C ASN A 402 -19.72 -1.86 -25.82
N LEU A 403 -19.39 -0.61 -26.18
CA LEU A 403 -19.54 0.56 -25.31
C LEU A 403 -20.98 0.78 -24.85
N ASN A 404 -21.98 0.32 -25.61
CA ASN A 404 -23.40 0.42 -25.25
C ASN A 404 -23.76 -0.34 -23.96
N ILE A 405 -22.89 -1.22 -23.46
CA ILE A 405 -23.10 -1.93 -22.18
C ILE A 405 -23.25 -0.98 -20.99
N VAL A 406 -22.77 0.27 -21.10
CA VAL A 406 -22.99 1.30 -20.08
C VAL A 406 -24.47 1.65 -19.87
N THR A 407 -25.32 1.31 -20.84
CA THR A 407 -26.78 1.51 -20.78
C THR A 407 -27.54 0.25 -20.35
N GLU A 408 -26.84 -0.86 -20.13
CA GLU A 408 -27.43 -2.14 -19.72
C GLU A 408 -28.08 -2.01 -18.35
N LYS A 409 -29.39 -2.24 -18.29
CA LYS A 409 -30.15 -2.38 -17.05
C LYS A 409 -30.03 -3.82 -16.56
N THR A 410 -29.68 -3.97 -15.30
CA THR A 410 -29.50 -5.29 -14.68
C THR A 410 -30.33 -5.41 -13.42
N SER A 411 -30.76 -6.63 -13.10
CA SER A 411 -31.46 -6.91 -11.85
C SER A 411 -30.56 -7.69 -10.86
N PRO A 412 -30.78 -7.57 -9.53
CA PRO A 412 -29.98 -8.29 -8.53
C PRO A 412 -29.99 -9.82 -8.71
N GLU A 413 -31.07 -10.39 -9.25
CA GLU A 413 -31.21 -11.83 -9.50
C GLU A 413 -30.19 -12.34 -10.53
N GLU A 414 -29.74 -11.48 -11.45
CA GLU A 414 -28.73 -11.86 -12.45
C GLU A 414 -27.37 -12.21 -11.84
N TYR A 415 -27.10 -11.71 -10.63
CA TYR A 415 -25.79 -11.80 -9.95
C TYR A 415 -25.77 -12.76 -8.76
N LEU A 416 -26.92 -13.32 -8.39
CA LEU A 416 -27.05 -14.20 -7.23
C LEU A 416 -26.08 -15.40 -7.34
N ASN A 417 -25.19 -15.54 -6.35
CA ASN A 417 -24.17 -16.60 -6.26
C ASN A 417 -23.15 -16.66 -7.43
N LYS A 418 -22.98 -15.58 -8.19
CA LYS A 418 -22.02 -15.53 -9.32
C LYS A 418 -20.77 -14.67 -9.07
N GLY A 419 -20.82 -13.78 -8.09
CA GLY A 419 -19.72 -12.85 -7.80
C GLY A 419 -18.63 -13.43 -6.90
N ASN A 420 -17.77 -12.55 -6.38
CA ASN A 420 -16.56 -12.91 -5.60
C ASN A 420 -15.59 -13.81 -6.38
N LEU A 421 -15.41 -13.53 -7.67
CA LEU A 421 -14.52 -14.28 -8.55
C LEU A 421 -13.06 -13.88 -8.23
N PRO A 422 -12.16 -14.82 -7.91
CA PRO A 422 -10.76 -14.50 -7.64
C PRO A 422 -10.07 -13.89 -8.85
N LEU A 423 -9.33 -12.81 -8.65
CA LEU A 423 -8.58 -12.07 -9.68
C LEU A 423 -7.08 -11.99 -9.39
N ALA A 424 -6.69 -12.13 -8.12
CA ALA A 424 -5.29 -12.27 -7.74
C ALA A 424 -5.12 -13.30 -6.61
N VAL A 425 -4.15 -14.20 -6.75
CA VAL A 425 -3.91 -15.31 -5.81
C VAL A 425 -2.43 -15.43 -5.48
N LEU A 426 -2.12 -15.54 -4.19
CA LEU A 426 -0.82 -15.92 -3.66
C LEU A 426 -0.76 -17.43 -3.45
N LEU A 427 0.27 -18.07 -3.99
CA LEU A 427 0.58 -19.48 -3.85
C LEU A 427 1.87 -19.66 -3.04
N GLU A 428 1.84 -20.46 -1.98
CA GLU A 428 2.99 -20.72 -1.11
C GLU A 428 3.14 -22.23 -0.86
N GLY A 429 4.35 -22.76 -1.03
CA GLY A 429 4.65 -24.16 -0.74
C GLY A 429 5.72 -24.76 -1.65
N ASN A 430 5.77 -26.09 -1.70
CA ASN A 430 6.70 -26.84 -2.53
C ASN A 430 6.01 -27.25 -3.84
N PHE A 431 6.28 -26.52 -4.92
CA PHE A 431 5.71 -26.79 -6.24
C PHE A 431 6.22 -28.12 -6.80
N LYS A 432 5.41 -28.74 -7.65
CA LYS A 432 5.81 -29.94 -8.40
C LYS A 432 5.99 -29.56 -9.86
N SER A 433 7.07 -30.03 -10.46
CA SER A 433 7.42 -29.74 -11.85
C SER A 433 6.30 -30.18 -12.79
N VAL A 434 5.96 -29.35 -13.79
CA VAL A 434 5.05 -29.75 -14.87
C VAL A 434 5.64 -30.90 -15.70
N PHE A 435 6.95 -31.04 -15.70
CA PHE A 435 7.69 -32.10 -16.39
C PHE A 435 7.95 -33.34 -15.53
N GLU A 436 7.40 -33.40 -14.30
CA GLU A 436 7.41 -34.63 -13.50
C GLU A 436 6.77 -35.78 -14.30
N ASN A 437 7.55 -36.83 -14.57
CA ASN A 437 7.16 -38.00 -15.38
C ASN A 437 6.83 -37.66 -16.85
N ARG A 438 7.39 -36.58 -17.41
CA ARG A 438 7.31 -36.25 -18.84
C ARG A 438 8.69 -36.29 -19.51
N VAL A 439 8.71 -36.34 -20.83
CA VAL A 439 9.93 -36.14 -21.61
C VAL A 439 10.37 -34.69 -21.44
N LEU A 440 11.65 -34.46 -21.13
CA LEU A 440 12.21 -33.12 -20.98
C LEU A 440 12.46 -32.50 -22.37
N PRO A 441 11.94 -31.29 -22.67
CA PRO A 441 12.25 -30.54 -23.88
C PRO A 441 13.75 -30.37 -24.15
N PHE A 442 14.54 -30.12 -23.09
CA PHE A 442 16.01 -30.14 -23.16
C PHE A 442 16.62 -30.89 -21.97
N LYS A 443 17.83 -31.40 -22.17
CA LYS A 443 18.53 -32.18 -21.14
C LYS A 443 19.10 -31.23 -20.07
N GLU A 444 18.54 -31.31 -18.86
CA GLU A 444 19.00 -30.53 -17.70
C GLU A 444 19.57 -31.47 -16.64
N SER A 445 20.87 -31.39 -16.37
CA SER A 445 21.53 -32.27 -15.40
C SER A 445 21.07 -32.03 -13.97
N SER A 446 20.61 -30.82 -13.64
CA SER A 446 20.12 -30.44 -12.31
C SER A 446 18.58 -30.47 -12.21
N PHE A 447 17.91 -31.26 -13.05
CA PHE A 447 16.46 -31.36 -13.03
C PHE A 447 15.94 -31.82 -11.66
N THR A 448 14.92 -31.13 -11.15
CA THR A 448 14.20 -31.54 -9.94
C THR A 448 12.70 -31.58 -10.19
N ALA A 449 12.09 -32.70 -9.80
CA ALA A 449 10.64 -32.90 -9.91
C ALA A 449 9.86 -32.21 -8.78
N GLN A 450 10.49 -32.02 -7.62
CA GLN A 450 9.90 -31.35 -6.47
C GLN A 450 10.72 -30.12 -6.10
N GLY A 451 10.04 -28.99 -5.99
CA GLY A 451 10.65 -27.71 -5.70
C GLY A 451 10.93 -27.48 -4.22
N LYS A 452 11.86 -26.56 -3.95
CA LYS A 452 12.06 -25.97 -2.63
C LYS A 452 10.83 -25.14 -2.21
N PRO A 453 10.68 -24.82 -0.91
CA PRO A 453 9.64 -23.88 -0.47
C PRO A 453 9.75 -22.56 -1.24
N ASN A 454 8.66 -22.18 -1.90
CA ASN A 454 8.65 -21.03 -2.79
C ASN A 454 7.31 -20.28 -2.72
N LYS A 455 7.28 -19.07 -3.30
CA LYS A 455 6.12 -18.19 -3.38
C LYS A 455 5.90 -17.75 -4.83
N MET A 456 4.65 -17.68 -5.23
CA MET A 456 4.21 -17.21 -6.55
C MET A 456 2.97 -16.35 -6.39
N ILE A 457 2.88 -15.24 -7.11
CA ILE A 457 1.67 -14.44 -7.20
C ILE A 457 1.20 -14.43 -8.64
N VAL A 458 -0.10 -14.59 -8.83
CA VAL A 458 -0.77 -14.56 -10.14
C VAL A 458 -1.87 -13.51 -10.09
N ILE A 459 -1.90 -12.66 -11.10
CA ILE A 459 -2.88 -11.61 -11.34
C ILE A 459 -3.43 -11.85 -12.75
N SER A 460 -4.75 -11.94 -12.89
CA SER A 460 -5.43 -12.25 -14.16
C SER A 460 -5.68 -11.04 -15.05
N ASP A 461 -4.78 -10.05 -14.96
CA ASP A 461 -4.78 -8.82 -15.73
C ASP A 461 -3.37 -8.23 -15.79
N GLY A 462 -2.85 -8.14 -17.00
CA GLY A 462 -1.57 -7.58 -17.40
C GLY A 462 -1.53 -6.05 -17.40
N ASP A 463 -2.66 -5.38 -17.63
CA ASP A 463 -2.77 -3.92 -17.65
C ASP A 463 -2.64 -3.31 -16.25
N LEU A 464 -2.75 -4.11 -15.18
CA LEU A 464 -2.51 -3.65 -13.82
C LEU A 464 -1.09 -3.06 -13.64
N ALA A 465 -0.10 -3.57 -14.37
CA ALA A 465 1.27 -3.05 -14.41
C ALA A 465 1.50 -1.95 -15.46
N ARG A 466 0.52 -1.68 -16.32
CA ARG A 466 0.64 -0.73 -17.44
C ARG A 466 0.39 0.70 -16.97
N ASN A 467 1.38 1.56 -17.10
CA ASN A 467 1.18 3.00 -17.02
C ASN A 467 0.67 3.55 -18.36
N GLN A 468 -0.15 4.61 -18.29
CA GLN A 468 -0.49 5.38 -19.48
C GLN A 468 0.69 6.27 -19.90
N ILE A 469 0.60 6.83 -21.10
CA ILE A 469 1.60 7.76 -21.65
C ILE A 469 0.88 9.08 -21.91
N ASP A 470 1.49 10.20 -21.52
CA ASP A 470 0.94 11.54 -21.75
C ASP A 470 1.15 12.00 -23.20
N LYS A 471 0.68 13.22 -23.52
CA LYS A 471 0.84 13.83 -24.86
C LYS A 471 2.31 14.07 -25.25
N ASN A 472 3.22 14.12 -24.29
CA ASN A 472 4.66 14.33 -24.47
C ASN A 472 5.44 13.01 -24.50
N LEU A 473 4.76 11.88 -24.63
CA LEU A 473 5.34 10.53 -24.60
C LEU A 473 5.98 10.17 -23.24
N MET A 474 5.58 10.83 -22.16
CA MET A 474 6.07 10.57 -20.82
C MET A 474 5.16 9.59 -20.07
N PRO A 475 5.74 8.56 -19.42
CA PRO A 475 5.00 7.65 -18.54
C PRO A 475 4.32 8.40 -17.39
N VAL A 476 2.99 8.32 -17.29
CA VAL A 476 2.25 8.85 -16.12
C VAL A 476 2.33 7.87 -14.96
N GLU A 477 2.03 8.32 -13.75
CA GLU A 477 2.02 7.47 -12.55
C GLU A 477 1.21 6.18 -12.74
N LEU A 478 1.74 5.06 -12.26
CA LEU A 478 1.06 3.76 -12.34
C LEU A 478 -0.25 3.80 -11.54
N GLY A 479 -1.36 3.42 -12.15
CA GLY A 479 -2.69 3.53 -11.56
C GLY A 479 -3.36 4.90 -11.76
N TYR A 480 -2.71 5.88 -12.39
CA TYR A 480 -3.39 7.11 -12.79
C TYR A 480 -4.09 6.95 -14.13
N ASP A 481 -5.39 7.26 -14.15
CA ASP A 481 -6.19 7.29 -15.38
C ASP A 481 -6.38 8.72 -15.87
N GLN A 482 -5.68 9.08 -16.95
CA GLN A 482 -5.70 10.44 -17.51
C GLN A 482 -7.09 10.85 -18.00
N ARG A 483 -7.96 9.88 -18.35
CA ARG A 483 -9.29 10.19 -18.88
C ARG A 483 -10.21 10.66 -17.74
N THR A 484 -10.17 9.98 -16.60
CA THR A 484 -11.06 10.25 -15.47
C THR A 484 -10.43 11.17 -14.42
N GLY A 485 -9.10 11.27 -14.39
CA GLY A 485 -8.34 11.95 -13.35
C GLY A 485 -8.22 11.14 -12.06
N ASN A 486 -8.64 9.88 -12.07
CA ASN A 486 -8.61 8.99 -10.91
C ASN A 486 -7.23 8.38 -10.70
N LEU A 487 -6.84 8.19 -9.44
CA LEU A 487 -5.62 7.48 -9.03
C LEU A 487 -6.03 6.24 -8.22
N TYR A 488 -5.67 5.07 -8.74
CA TYR A 488 -5.94 3.75 -8.14
C TYR A 488 -4.70 3.21 -7.41
N ASP A 489 -4.91 2.29 -6.47
CA ASP A 489 -3.84 1.68 -5.66
C ASP A 489 -3.04 0.59 -6.41
N ASN A 490 -3.11 0.54 -7.75
CA ASN A 490 -2.40 -0.43 -8.60
C ASN A 490 -0.89 -0.41 -8.32
N LYS A 491 -0.29 0.78 -8.20
CA LYS A 491 1.13 0.95 -7.85
C LYS A 491 1.46 0.29 -6.52
N ASP A 492 0.69 0.60 -5.48
CA ASP A 492 0.90 0.08 -4.13
C ASP A 492 0.71 -1.44 -4.11
N PHE A 493 -0.28 -1.97 -4.82
CA PHE A 493 -0.53 -3.40 -4.91
C PHE A 493 0.65 -4.16 -5.55
N ILE A 494 1.14 -3.72 -6.72
CA ILE A 494 2.29 -4.36 -7.38
C ILE A 494 3.53 -4.28 -6.49
N MET A 495 3.79 -3.13 -5.86
CA MET A 495 4.93 -3.00 -4.97
C MET A 495 4.82 -3.90 -3.75
N ASN A 496 3.62 -4.06 -3.19
CA ASN A 496 3.41 -5.00 -2.09
C ASN A 496 3.60 -6.45 -2.53
N CYS A 497 3.20 -6.82 -3.75
CA CYS A 497 3.47 -8.14 -4.31
C CYS A 497 4.98 -8.41 -4.44
N VAL A 498 5.72 -7.48 -5.05
CA VAL A 498 7.18 -7.58 -5.22
C VAL A 498 7.88 -7.64 -3.87
N ASN A 499 7.53 -6.74 -2.95
CA ASN A 499 8.06 -6.72 -1.61
C ASN A 499 7.75 -8.04 -0.89
N TYR A 500 6.51 -8.54 -0.89
CA TYR A 500 6.18 -9.81 -0.20
C TYR A 500 6.97 -11.02 -0.73
N LEU A 501 7.20 -11.06 -2.05
CA LEU A 501 7.98 -12.11 -2.67
C LEU A 501 9.46 -12.02 -2.24
N LEU A 502 10.04 -10.82 -2.25
CA LEU A 502 11.47 -10.60 -1.96
C LEU A 502 11.79 -10.36 -0.47
N ASP A 503 10.79 -10.15 0.38
CA ASP A 503 10.95 -9.74 1.78
C ASP A 503 11.22 -10.94 2.69
N ASP A 504 12.50 -11.10 3.00
CA ASP A 504 12.99 -12.03 4.02
C ASP A 504 12.94 -11.42 5.45
N THR A 505 12.68 -10.11 5.58
CA THR A 505 12.74 -9.35 6.87
C THR A 505 11.39 -9.22 7.58
N GLY A 506 10.30 -9.45 6.86
CA GLY A 506 8.95 -9.29 7.37
C GLY A 506 8.50 -7.83 7.48
N LEU A 507 9.19 -6.89 6.81
CA LEU A 507 8.83 -5.47 6.73
C LEU A 507 7.37 -5.30 6.29
N ILE A 508 6.92 -6.11 5.34
CA ILE A 508 5.55 -6.04 4.85
C ILE A 508 4.50 -6.34 5.93
N ASN A 509 4.85 -7.12 6.96
CA ASN A 509 3.92 -7.46 8.04
C ASN A 509 3.61 -6.28 8.95
N ILE A 510 4.44 -5.23 8.97
CA ILE A 510 4.19 -3.99 9.74
C ILE A 510 2.86 -3.36 9.32
N ARG A 511 2.49 -3.48 8.03
CA ARG A 511 1.22 -2.98 7.48
C ARG A 511 -0.03 -3.63 8.06
N SER A 512 0.11 -4.79 8.72
CA SER A 512 -1.02 -5.51 9.31
C SER A 512 -1.48 -4.97 10.67
N LYS A 513 -0.77 -4.01 11.25
CA LYS A 513 -1.13 -3.41 12.54
C LYS A 513 -2.40 -2.56 12.43
N ASP A 514 -3.41 -2.87 13.23
CA ASP A 514 -4.65 -2.07 13.30
C ASP A 514 -4.49 -0.97 14.35
N VAL A 515 -4.54 0.29 13.89
CA VAL A 515 -4.59 1.46 14.77
C VAL A 515 -6.04 1.94 14.83
N SER A 516 -6.61 2.00 16.03
CA SER A 516 -7.98 2.46 16.26
C SER A 516 -7.93 3.85 16.87
N LEU A 517 -8.29 4.86 16.07
CA LEU A 517 -8.37 6.22 16.55
C LEU A 517 -9.80 6.51 17.02
N PRO A 518 -10.02 6.83 18.31
CA PRO A 518 -11.33 7.25 18.76
C PRO A 518 -11.66 8.60 18.09
N LEU A 519 -12.70 8.59 17.26
CA LEU A 519 -13.26 9.80 16.68
C LEU A 519 -14.44 10.27 17.52
N LEU A 520 -14.56 11.58 17.65
CA LEU A 520 -15.79 12.17 18.16
C LEU A 520 -16.84 12.13 17.05
N ASP A 521 -18.03 11.66 17.41
CA ASP A 521 -19.23 11.77 16.59
C ASP A 521 -19.66 13.24 16.58
N LYS A 522 -19.29 13.96 15.51
CA LYS A 522 -19.51 15.41 15.41
C LYS A 522 -21.00 15.76 15.48
N GLU A 523 -21.87 14.91 14.94
CA GLU A 523 -23.31 15.12 14.93
C GLU A 523 -23.86 15.05 16.37
N LYS A 524 -23.54 13.98 17.11
CA LYS A 524 -23.94 13.86 18.52
C LYS A 524 -23.36 14.95 19.41
N VAL A 525 -22.11 15.36 19.17
CA VAL A 525 -21.49 16.46 19.93
C VAL A 525 -22.19 17.77 19.63
N TYR A 526 -22.61 18.01 18.38
CA TYR A 526 -23.33 19.21 18.01
C TYR A 526 -24.74 19.24 18.62
N GLU A 527 -25.47 18.12 18.59
CA GLU A 527 -26.79 18.00 19.22
C GLU A 527 -26.76 18.21 20.74
N ASN A 528 -25.71 17.72 21.41
CA ASN A 528 -25.59 17.73 22.87
C ASN A 528 -24.56 18.73 23.39
N TYR A 529 -24.23 19.76 22.60
CA TYR A 529 -23.09 20.65 22.86
C TYR A 529 -23.14 21.29 24.26
N SER A 530 -24.30 21.85 24.65
CA SER A 530 -24.48 22.50 25.95
C SER A 530 -24.33 21.54 27.13
N GLN A 531 -24.86 20.32 27.01
CA GLN A 531 -24.75 19.31 28.06
C GLN A 531 -23.30 18.82 28.18
N THR A 532 -22.64 18.58 27.04
CA THR A 532 -21.24 18.16 26.99
C THR A 532 -20.33 19.23 27.58
N GLN A 533 -20.57 20.50 27.27
CA GLN A 533 -19.84 21.64 27.84
C GLN A 533 -20.03 21.74 29.36
N PHE A 534 -21.26 21.54 29.87
CA PHE A 534 -21.52 21.54 31.31
C PHE A 534 -20.80 20.38 32.03
N ILE A 535 -20.80 19.18 31.44
CA ILE A 535 -20.10 18.02 32.03
C ILE A 535 -18.58 18.20 31.98
N THR A 536 -18.03 18.72 30.89
CA THR A 536 -16.56 18.82 30.72
C THR A 536 -15.95 20.03 31.42
N ILE A 537 -16.65 21.17 31.49
CA ILE A 537 -16.14 22.40 32.10
C ILE A 537 -16.81 22.65 33.46
N GLY A 538 -18.13 22.52 33.52
CA GLY A 538 -18.90 22.82 34.72
C GLY A 538 -18.64 21.83 35.86
N LEU A 539 -18.59 20.53 35.58
CA LEU A 539 -18.39 19.50 36.61
C LEU A 539 -17.03 19.59 37.31
N PRO A 540 -15.87 19.76 36.63
CA PRO A 540 -14.59 19.94 37.33
C PRO A 540 -14.56 21.18 38.22
N ILE A 541 -15.16 22.29 37.77
CA ILE A 541 -15.27 23.52 38.58
C ILE A 541 -16.14 23.26 39.80
N LEU A 542 -17.27 22.58 39.64
CA LEU A 542 -18.15 22.19 40.75
C LEU A 542 -17.41 21.30 41.76
N ILE A 543 -16.66 20.30 41.29
CA ILE A 543 -15.86 19.41 42.14
C ILE A 543 -14.80 20.21 42.91
N LEU A 544 -14.08 21.13 42.26
CA LEU A 544 -13.09 21.99 42.92
C LEU A 544 -13.72 22.89 43.98
N LEU A 545 -14.90 23.42 43.70
CA LEU A 545 -15.64 24.29 44.62
C LEU A 545 -16.14 23.50 45.84
N LEU A 546 -16.73 22.32 45.62
CA LEU A 546 -17.15 21.41 46.69
C LEU A 546 -15.96 20.95 47.53
N PHE A 547 -14.84 20.61 46.89
CA PHE A 547 -13.60 20.27 47.59
C PHE A 547 -13.09 21.44 48.43
N GLY A 548 -13.06 22.66 47.89
CA GLY A 548 -12.66 23.87 48.60
C GLY A 548 -13.54 24.16 49.82
N LEU A 549 -14.86 24.02 49.68
CA LEU A 549 -15.81 24.17 50.79
C LEU A 549 -15.64 23.09 51.86
N ALA A 550 -15.55 21.82 51.45
CA ALA A 550 -15.34 20.70 52.37
C ALA A 550 -14.00 20.83 53.12
N PHE A 551 -12.92 21.16 52.40
CA PHE A 551 -11.61 21.39 52.98
C PHE A 551 -11.64 22.56 53.98
N THR A 552 -12.29 23.67 53.64
CA THR A 552 -12.41 24.83 54.53
C THR A 552 -13.25 24.51 55.77
N TYR A 553 -14.35 23.77 55.62
CA TYR A 553 -15.20 23.33 56.72
C TYR A 553 -14.44 22.40 57.69
N ILE A 554 -13.76 21.38 57.15
CA ILE A 554 -12.94 20.45 57.94
C ILE A 554 -11.81 21.21 58.64
N ARG A 555 -11.08 22.08 57.91
CA ARG A 555 -10.01 22.89 58.49
C ARG A 555 -10.52 23.77 59.63
N LYS A 556 -11.68 24.42 59.48
CA LYS A 556 -12.28 25.26 60.53
C LYS A 556 -12.66 24.43 61.76
N ARG A 557 -13.18 23.21 61.58
CA ARG A 557 -13.51 22.30 62.68
C ARG A 557 -12.28 21.72 63.40
N THR A 558 -11.19 21.48 62.67
CA THR A 558 -9.97 20.85 63.23
C THR A 558 -8.99 21.86 63.83
N TYR A 559 -8.91 23.07 63.29
CA TYR A 559 -7.88 24.06 63.66
C TYR A 559 -8.40 25.38 64.26
N SER A 560 -9.71 25.63 64.24
CA SER A 560 -10.28 26.77 64.96
C SER A 560 -10.58 26.32 66.40
N LYS A 561 -9.63 26.54 67.30
CA LYS A 561 -9.85 26.60 68.74
C LYS A 561 -10.09 28.05 69.15
#